data_AF-A0A925WZ54-F1
#
_entry.id   AF-A0A925WZ54-F1
#
_cell.length_a   1.000
_cell.length_b   1.000
_cell.length_c   1.000
_cell.angle_alpha   90.00
_cell.angle_beta   90.00
_cell.angle_gamma   90.00
#
_symmetry.space_group_name_H-M   'P 1'
#
loop_
_entity.id
_entity.type
_entity.pdbx_description
1 polymer ?
#
loop_
_entity_poly.entity_id
_entity_poly.type
_entity_poly.pdbx_seq_one_letter_code
_entity_poly.pdbx_strand_id
1 'polypeptide(L)'
;MSTKNAEAQRAFDEGLARMYGFNHDAAAKAFKHARTVDPKLAMAYWGEALAIGPNYNLPEIDAAAAKAAYDASQRAMQLSSSATPAERDYIATLTKRYSNDPKADVKKLLADYADAMRELAKKYPNDLDAQTLWAESMMNLRPWKLWSRDGVPAEGTEKIVATLENVLKRNPNHIGANHYYIHAVEASKSPERAMASAQRLPTLAPNQGHLVHMPAHIYMRTGDYAAAITANQQAVKVDDKFIACCGPKPDSIYPAFYYNHNVHFLMAAACMANQSKLAIDSSRTLAKNLAPMAKEVVLAEPYCAMPYIVLVRFGKWDEILAEPAPDAAMPSVVAANHFARAMAFAAKGDLIKARTEQGAFEAARAKMPSTLINNNNIVEVMAVASHLLAGRVALAAGDQKAGIASYRSAVEAQDRLEYDEPAPWPWPVREQLGAALLAAGDAKGAQDAFTQDLAKNPKNPRSLLGLSESLNAQGKREQADAARKAFRQVAEHAD
;
A
#
# COMPACT_ATOMS: atom_id res chain seq x y z
N MET A 1 28.29 4.53 18.72
CA MET A 1 28.15 6.00 18.76
C MET A 1 29.21 6.63 19.63
N SER A 2 29.47 7.93 19.48
CA SER A 2 30.42 8.73 20.30
C SER A 2 29.91 9.08 21.70
N THR A 3 28.60 8.97 21.95
CA THR A 3 28.05 9.20 23.29
C THR A 3 28.52 8.15 24.29
N LYS A 4 28.76 8.58 25.53
CA LYS A 4 28.96 7.70 26.70
C LYS A 4 27.73 7.65 27.60
N ASN A 5 26.68 8.40 27.26
CA ASN A 5 25.43 8.39 28.00
C ASN A 5 24.58 7.20 27.51
N ALA A 6 24.37 6.22 28.39
CA ALA A 6 23.61 5.00 28.06
C ALA A 6 22.14 5.28 27.71
N GLU A 7 21.54 6.34 28.28
CA GLU A 7 20.18 6.77 27.94
C GLU A 7 20.13 7.39 26.54
N ALA A 8 21.11 8.24 26.20
CA ALA A 8 21.24 8.81 24.85
C ALA A 8 21.43 7.71 23.79
N GLN A 9 22.26 6.70 24.08
CA GLN A 9 22.48 5.56 23.19
C GLN A 9 21.18 4.77 22.97
N ARG A 10 20.46 4.41 24.04
CA ARG A 10 19.16 3.70 23.91
C ARG A 10 18.13 4.50 23.11
N ALA A 11 18.03 5.80 23.37
CA ALA A 11 17.11 6.68 22.66
C ALA A 11 17.48 6.81 21.17
N PHE A 12 18.77 6.85 20.84
CA PHE A 12 19.23 6.84 19.45
C PHE A 12 18.91 5.51 18.75
N ASP A 13 19.17 4.38 19.40
CA ASP A 13 18.89 3.04 18.85
C ASP A 13 17.38 2.84 18.62
N GLU A 14 16.54 3.29 19.57
CA GLU A 14 15.09 3.33 19.37
C GLU A 14 14.71 4.22 18.19
N GLY A 15 15.29 5.42 18.09
CA GLY A 15 15.06 6.32 16.96
C GLY A 15 15.37 5.68 15.63
N LEU A 16 16.51 5.00 15.50
CA LEU A 16 16.90 4.30 14.27
C LEU A 16 15.98 3.11 13.97
N ALA A 17 15.57 2.35 14.98
CA ALA A 17 14.58 1.28 14.79
C ALA A 17 13.23 1.82 14.32
N ARG A 18 12.75 2.95 14.89
CA ARG A 18 11.52 3.64 14.47
C ARG A 18 11.63 4.21 13.06
N MET A 19 12.80 4.73 12.67
CA MET A 19 13.10 5.13 11.30
C MET A 19 12.93 3.99 10.32
N TYR A 20 13.56 2.85 10.62
CA TYR A 20 13.39 1.65 9.79
C TYR A 20 11.96 1.13 9.79
N GLY A 21 11.13 1.45 10.79
CA GLY A 21 9.71 1.11 10.80
C GLY A 21 8.80 2.17 10.18
N PHE A 22 9.34 3.20 9.54
CA PHE A 22 8.60 4.36 9.01
C PHE A 22 7.67 5.06 10.03
N ASN A 23 7.93 4.91 11.32
CA ASN A 23 7.30 5.76 12.33
C ASN A 23 8.19 6.99 12.59
N HIS A 24 8.25 7.86 11.58
CA HIS A 24 9.13 9.04 11.55
C HIS A 24 8.88 9.99 12.71
N ASP A 25 7.61 10.17 13.12
CA ASP A 25 7.24 11.00 14.27
C ASP A 25 7.81 10.44 15.58
N ALA A 26 7.68 9.13 15.82
CA ALA A 26 8.26 8.48 16.99
C ALA A 26 9.79 8.49 16.94
N ALA A 27 10.38 8.30 15.75
CA ALA A 27 11.81 8.39 15.55
C ALA A 27 12.36 9.78 15.92
N ALA A 28 11.73 10.85 15.40
CA ALA A 28 12.10 12.22 15.70
C ALA A 28 11.99 12.53 17.21
N LYS A 29 10.96 12.01 17.90
CA LYS A 29 10.83 12.13 19.35
C LYS A 29 11.96 11.41 20.10
N ALA A 30 12.34 10.21 19.69
CA ALA A 30 13.41 9.44 20.31
C ALA A 30 14.78 10.12 20.10
N PHE A 31 15.08 10.61 18.91
CA PHE A 31 16.29 11.39 18.64
C PHE A 31 16.31 12.71 19.42
N LYS A 32 15.17 13.41 19.50
CA LYS A 32 15.02 14.60 20.34
C LYS A 32 15.31 14.31 21.80
N HIS A 33 14.83 13.18 22.32
CA HIS A 33 15.15 12.75 23.68
C HIS A 33 16.65 12.47 23.84
N ALA A 34 17.29 11.78 22.88
CA ALA A 34 18.73 11.53 22.89
C ALA A 34 19.55 12.83 23.01
N ARG A 35 19.22 13.89 22.24
CA ARG A 35 19.89 15.18 22.37
C ARG A 35 19.50 15.98 23.61
N THR A 36 18.34 15.72 24.23
CA THR A 36 18.00 16.36 25.50
C THR A 36 18.90 15.85 26.62
N VAL A 37 19.21 14.55 26.63
CA VAL A 37 20.06 13.92 27.65
C VAL A 37 21.56 13.96 27.31
N ASP A 38 21.91 14.14 26.04
CA ASP A 38 23.28 14.45 25.58
C ASP A 38 23.27 15.56 24.50
N PRO A 39 23.26 16.84 24.89
CA PRO A 39 23.16 17.97 23.96
C PRO A 39 24.33 18.13 22.97
N LYS A 40 25.43 17.41 23.19
CA LYS A 40 26.61 17.43 22.31
C LYS A 40 26.63 16.24 21.33
N LEU A 41 25.68 15.31 21.45
CA LEU A 41 25.56 14.17 20.55
C LEU A 41 25.12 14.63 19.15
N ALA A 42 26.10 14.90 18.29
CA ALA A 42 25.88 15.38 16.92
C ALA A 42 24.93 14.47 16.13
N MET A 43 25.03 13.16 16.33
CA MET A 43 24.20 12.19 15.62
C MET A 43 22.72 12.20 16.04
N ALA A 44 22.36 12.69 17.23
CA ALA A 44 20.95 12.84 17.59
C ALA A 44 20.29 13.89 16.68
N TYR A 45 20.99 14.98 16.38
CA TYR A 45 20.54 15.97 15.40
C TYR A 45 20.53 15.41 13.95
N TRP A 46 21.49 14.55 13.59
CA TRP A 46 21.46 13.82 12.32
C TRP A 46 20.22 12.93 12.22
N GLY A 47 19.87 12.21 13.29
CA GLY A 47 18.69 11.35 13.35
C GLY A 47 17.39 12.14 13.22
N GLU A 48 17.27 13.29 13.90
CA GLU A 48 16.15 14.22 13.71
C GLU A 48 16.04 14.69 12.25
N ALA A 49 17.15 15.11 11.64
CA ALA A 49 17.16 15.54 10.25
C ALA A 49 16.78 14.40 9.29
N LEU A 50 17.21 13.16 9.57
CA LEU A 50 16.85 11.99 8.79
C LEU A 50 15.35 11.68 8.92
N ALA A 51 14.80 11.77 10.14
CA ALA A 51 13.41 11.48 10.44
C ALA A 51 12.43 12.46 9.80
N ILE A 52 12.78 13.74 9.73
CA ILE A 52 11.93 14.76 9.10
C ILE A 52 11.96 14.66 7.57
N GLY A 53 13.01 14.05 7.01
CA GLY A 53 13.19 13.92 5.57
C GLY A 53 12.13 13.10 4.85
N PRO A 54 12.09 13.21 3.51
CA PRO A 54 11.20 12.37 2.71
C PRO A 54 11.56 10.88 2.84
N ASN A 55 10.64 10.01 2.49
CA ASN A 55 10.87 8.56 2.42
C ASN A 55 10.10 7.95 1.24
N TYR A 56 10.21 6.63 1.07
CA TYR A 56 9.61 5.91 -0.06
C TYR A 56 8.09 6.11 -0.16
N ASN A 57 7.40 6.17 0.98
CA ASN A 57 5.94 6.31 1.05
C ASN A 57 5.47 7.77 1.13
N LEU A 58 6.31 8.66 1.66
CA LEU A 58 6.06 10.10 1.78
C LEU A 58 7.23 10.85 1.12
N PRO A 59 7.26 10.92 -0.22
CA PRO A 59 8.40 11.48 -0.96
C PRO A 59 8.45 13.02 -0.91
N GLU A 60 7.38 13.65 -0.46
CA GLU A 60 7.26 15.10 -0.33
C GLU A 60 7.17 15.51 1.15
N ILE A 61 7.81 16.62 1.47
CA ILE A 61 7.72 17.28 2.78
C ILE A 61 7.43 18.76 2.55
N ASP A 62 6.68 19.39 3.46
CA ASP A 62 6.38 20.81 3.34
C ASP A 62 7.62 21.69 3.60
N ALA A 63 7.50 22.98 3.29
CA ALA A 63 8.60 23.94 3.45
C ALA A 63 9.08 24.08 4.91
N ALA A 64 8.19 23.91 5.89
CA ALA A 64 8.54 24.00 7.30
C ALA A 64 9.34 22.77 7.75
N ALA A 65 8.92 21.57 7.33
CA ALA A 65 9.65 20.33 7.53
C ALA A 65 11.02 20.36 6.83
N ALA A 66 11.09 20.82 5.57
CA ALA A 66 12.35 20.97 4.84
C ALA A 66 13.33 21.90 5.58
N LYS A 67 12.85 23.04 6.07
CA LYS A 67 13.66 23.97 6.88
C LYS A 67 14.13 23.35 8.19
N ALA A 68 13.25 22.64 8.90
CA ALA A 68 13.59 21.97 10.15
C ALA A 68 14.65 20.86 9.95
N ALA A 69 14.53 20.07 8.88
CA ALA A 69 15.52 19.05 8.52
C ALA A 69 16.88 19.67 8.15
N TYR A 70 16.86 20.77 7.38
CA TYR A 70 18.08 21.54 7.08
C TYR A 70 18.74 22.03 8.37
N ASP A 71 18.02 22.71 9.26
CA ASP A 71 18.56 23.27 10.49
C ASP A 71 19.15 22.19 11.41
N ALA A 72 18.45 21.05 11.55
CA ALA A 72 18.96 19.91 12.30
C ALA A 72 20.24 19.34 11.68
N SER A 73 20.32 19.23 10.35
CA SER A 73 21.54 18.76 9.67
C SER A 73 22.73 19.71 9.86
N GLN A 74 22.50 21.02 9.81
CA GLN A 74 23.55 22.02 10.06
C GLN A 74 23.99 22.01 11.52
N ARG A 75 23.06 21.79 12.45
CA ARG A 75 23.40 21.65 13.87
C ARG A 75 24.24 20.41 14.14
N ALA A 76 23.92 19.29 13.50
CA ALA A 76 24.75 18.08 13.54
C ALA A 76 26.17 18.38 13.05
N MET A 77 26.31 19.11 11.94
CA MET A 77 27.61 19.51 11.38
C MET A 77 28.43 20.37 12.38
N GLN A 78 27.80 21.36 13.03
CA GLN A 78 28.47 22.21 14.02
C GLN A 78 29.00 21.43 15.23
N LEU A 79 28.31 20.37 15.64
CA LEU A 79 28.69 19.54 16.80
C LEU A 79 29.63 18.38 16.44
N SER A 80 29.89 18.16 15.14
CA SER A 80 30.59 16.98 14.63
C SER A 80 32.07 16.89 15.00
N SER A 81 32.68 17.96 15.54
CA SER A 81 34.11 17.99 15.89
C SER A 81 34.51 16.94 16.93
N SER A 82 33.57 16.56 17.81
CA SER A 82 33.76 15.51 18.83
C SER A 82 33.25 14.11 18.42
N ALA A 83 32.64 14.00 17.24
CA ALA A 83 32.11 12.75 16.72
C ALA A 83 33.23 11.86 16.16
N THR A 84 32.97 10.56 16.06
CA THR A 84 33.90 9.60 15.42
C THR A 84 34.06 9.91 13.92
N PRO A 85 35.12 9.44 13.25
CA PRO A 85 35.27 9.64 11.80
C PRO A 85 34.05 9.19 10.99
N ALA A 86 33.49 8.01 11.30
CA ALA A 86 32.30 7.50 10.61
C ALA A 86 31.07 8.40 10.81
N GLU A 87 30.81 8.83 12.05
CA GLU A 87 29.70 9.75 12.34
C GLU A 87 29.84 11.09 11.62
N ARG A 88 31.05 11.65 11.54
CA ARG A 88 31.30 12.87 10.77
C ARG A 88 30.97 12.70 9.29
N ASP A 89 31.28 11.54 8.73
CA ASP A 89 30.96 11.25 7.33
C ASP A 89 29.44 11.06 7.12
N TYR A 90 28.72 10.38 8.02
CA TYR A 90 27.25 10.31 8.00
C TYR A 90 26.60 11.69 8.04
N ILE A 91 27.09 12.55 8.94
CA ILE A 91 26.63 13.94 9.07
C ILE A 91 26.89 14.71 7.78
N ALA A 92 28.11 14.64 7.23
CA ALA A 92 28.46 15.31 5.99
C ALA A 92 27.59 14.84 4.82
N THR A 93 27.34 13.54 4.70
CA THR A 93 26.47 12.97 3.67
C THR A 93 25.04 13.50 3.77
N LEU A 94 24.42 13.48 4.95
CA LEU A 94 23.03 13.91 5.11
C LEU A 94 22.81 15.39 4.78
N THR A 95 23.81 16.25 4.99
CA THR A 95 23.69 17.68 4.62
C THR A 95 23.46 17.90 3.12
N LYS A 96 23.82 16.94 2.25
CA LYS A 96 23.56 17.00 0.80
C LYS A 96 22.07 16.86 0.44
N ARG A 97 21.27 16.30 1.35
CA ARG A 97 19.84 16.06 1.15
C ARG A 97 18.99 17.33 1.28
N TYR A 98 19.52 18.38 1.91
CA TYR A 98 18.74 19.56 2.28
C TYR A 98 19.40 20.86 1.81
N SER A 99 18.56 21.87 1.57
CA SER A 99 18.98 23.23 1.26
C SER A 99 18.15 24.21 2.07
N ASN A 100 18.72 25.38 2.38
CA ASN A 100 17.98 26.51 2.94
C ASN A 100 17.33 27.39 1.85
N ASP A 101 17.59 27.09 0.57
CA ASP A 101 16.96 27.77 -0.55
C ASP A 101 15.55 27.19 -0.76
N PRO A 102 14.47 28.00 -0.59
CA PRO A 102 13.10 27.54 -0.81
C PRO A 102 12.81 27.17 -2.28
N LYS A 103 13.70 27.49 -3.21
CA LYS A 103 13.60 27.16 -4.64
C LYS A 103 14.55 26.03 -5.06
N ALA A 104 15.20 25.37 -4.11
CA ALA A 104 16.12 24.28 -4.43
C ALA A 104 15.43 23.16 -5.21
N ASP A 105 16.15 22.58 -6.17
CA ASP A 105 15.69 21.38 -6.87
C ASP A 105 15.76 20.17 -5.94
N VAL A 106 14.61 19.79 -5.37
CA VAL A 106 14.49 18.65 -4.46
C VAL A 106 14.94 17.35 -5.11
N LYS A 107 14.67 17.13 -6.41
CA LYS A 107 15.10 15.92 -7.12
C LYS A 107 16.62 15.87 -7.20
N LYS A 108 17.25 17.01 -7.49
CA LYS A 108 18.71 17.12 -7.47
C LYS A 108 19.28 16.85 -6.07
N LEU A 109 18.68 17.40 -5.01
CA LEU A 109 19.14 17.15 -3.63
C LEU A 109 19.06 15.67 -3.24
N LEU A 110 18.01 14.96 -3.65
CA LEU A 110 17.89 13.51 -3.43
C LEU A 110 18.95 12.73 -4.21
N ALA A 111 19.23 13.12 -5.46
CA ALA A 111 20.30 12.52 -6.27
C ALA A 111 21.69 12.77 -5.64
N ASP A 112 21.97 14.00 -5.21
CA ASP A 112 23.23 14.36 -4.55
C ASP A 112 23.41 13.58 -3.24
N TYR A 113 22.33 13.37 -2.48
CA TYR A 113 22.34 12.53 -1.27
C TYR A 113 22.60 11.06 -1.60
N ALA A 114 21.95 10.50 -2.62
CA ALA A 114 22.17 9.11 -3.03
C ALA A 114 23.61 8.87 -3.51
N ASP A 115 24.20 9.83 -4.23
CA ASP A 115 25.61 9.79 -4.63
C ASP A 115 26.56 9.90 -3.42
N ALA A 116 26.26 10.76 -2.46
CA ALA A 116 27.05 10.87 -1.23
C ALA A 116 26.94 9.59 -0.35
N MET A 117 25.75 8.99 -0.27
CA MET A 117 25.53 7.70 0.40
C MET A 117 26.28 6.56 -0.30
N ARG A 118 26.40 6.58 -1.63
CA ARG A 118 27.24 5.63 -2.37
C ARG A 118 28.69 5.72 -1.92
N GLU A 119 29.25 6.92 -1.81
CA GLU A 119 30.65 7.10 -1.40
C GLU A 119 30.85 6.72 0.08
N LEU A 120 29.88 7.01 0.95
CA LEU A 120 29.89 6.55 2.34
C LEU A 120 29.88 5.01 2.44
N ALA A 121 28.98 4.36 1.71
CA ALA A 121 28.85 2.90 1.65
C ALA A 121 30.13 2.23 1.10
N LYS A 122 30.82 2.86 0.14
CA LYS A 122 32.12 2.39 -0.35
C LYS A 122 33.23 2.54 0.70
N LYS A 123 33.25 3.64 1.45
CA LYS A 123 34.24 3.89 2.50
C LYS A 123 34.07 2.93 3.69
N TYR A 124 32.83 2.56 3.99
CA TYR A 124 32.46 1.67 5.10
C TYR A 124 31.72 0.42 4.60
N PRO A 125 32.40 -0.50 3.87
CA PRO A 125 31.75 -1.66 3.28
C PRO A 125 31.23 -2.68 4.32
N ASN A 126 31.71 -2.58 5.57
CA ASN A 126 31.27 -3.43 6.68
C ASN A 126 30.15 -2.82 7.53
N ASP A 127 29.83 -1.55 7.31
CA ASP A 127 28.72 -0.89 7.96
C ASP A 127 27.43 -1.22 7.21
N LEU A 128 26.62 -2.11 7.78
CA LEU A 128 25.39 -2.59 7.15
C LEU A 128 24.29 -1.53 7.14
N ASP A 129 24.30 -0.60 8.09
CA ASP A 129 23.39 0.55 8.09
C ASP A 129 23.77 1.51 6.96
N ALA A 130 25.07 1.73 6.69
CA ALA A 130 25.52 2.53 5.53
C ALA A 130 25.03 1.93 4.20
N GLN A 131 25.14 0.60 4.04
CA GLN A 131 24.65 -0.08 2.84
C GLN A 131 23.11 0.03 2.72
N THR A 132 22.40 -0.17 3.82
CA THR A 132 20.93 -0.14 3.87
C THR A 132 20.39 1.25 3.56
N LEU A 133 20.96 2.30 4.17
CA LEU A 133 20.59 3.69 3.91
C LEU A 133 20.99 4.13 2.49
N TRP A 134 22.04 3.56 1.91
CA TRP A 134 22.34 3.80 0.50
C TRP A 134 21.27 3.19 -0.42
N ALA A 135 20.84 1.95 -0.15
CA ALA A 135 19.71 1.35 -0.88
C ALA A 135 18.44 2.22 -0.76
N GLU A 136 18.10 2.68 0.45
CA GLU A 136 16.96 3.58 0.70
C GLU A 136 17.08 4.90 -0.07
N SER A 137 18.27 5.52 -0.07
CA SER A 137 18.48 6.78 -0.80
C SER A 137 18.24 6.64 -2.31
N MET A 138 18.58 5.47 -2.88
CA MET A 138 18.30 5.15 -4.28
C MET A 138 16.81 4.86 -4.51
N MET A 139 16.12 4.20 -3.57
CA MET A 139 14.67 3.97 -3.64
C MET A 139 13.91 5.30 -3.73
N ASN A 140 14.33 6.30 -2.96
CA ASN A 140 13.71 7.64 -2.93
C ASN A 140 13.89 8.45 -4.22
N LEU A 141 14.75 8.02 -5.16
CA LEU A 141 14.82 8.65 -6.49
C LEU A 141 13.62 8.30 -7.37
N ARG A 142 12.96 7.17 -7.08
CA ARG A 142 11.85 6.60 -7.86
C ARG A 142 10.83 5.95 -6.92
N PRO A 143 10.24 6.70 -5.96
CA PRO A 143 9.25 6.16 -5.03
C PRO A 143 8.12 5.51 -5.83
N TRP A 144 7.75 4.29 -5.45
CA TRP A 144 6.72 3.44 -6.10
C TRP A 144 6.97 3.09 -7.59
N LYS A 145 8.11 3.47 -8.16
CA LYS A 145 8.44 3.31 -9.59
C LYS A 145 9.72 2.49 -9.80
N LEU A 146 9.97 1.53 -8.90
CA LEU A 146 11.10 0.60 -9.01
C LEU A 146 10.88 -0.43 -10.12
N TRP A 147 9.64 -0.77 -10.40
CA TRP A 147 9.25 -1.72 -11.44
C TRP A 147 8.14 -1.10 -12.30
N SER A 148 8.17 -1.37 -13.60
CA SER A 148 7.03 -1.09 -14.48
C SER A 148 5.87 -2.05 -14.18
N ARG A 149 4.69 -1.76 -14.73
CA ARG A 149 3.51 -2.64 -14.64
C ARG A 149 3.76 -4.05 -15.18
N ASP A 150 4.62 -4.16 -16.20
CA ASP A 150 5.06 -5.43 -16.78
C ASP A 150 6.27 -6.03 -16.05
N GLY A 151 6.62 -5.51 -14.87
CA GLY A 151 7.69 -6.00 -14.01
C GLY A 151 9.09 -5.79 -14.58
N VAL A 152 9.30 -4.76 -15.38
CA VAL A 152 10.65 -4.36 -15.86
C VAL A 152 11.28 -3.45 -14.82
N PRO A 153 12.51 -3.70 -14.34
CA PRO A 153 13.15 -2.85 -13.35
C PRO A 153 13.49 -1.49 -13.95
N ALA A 154 13.20 -0.43 -13.20
CA ALA A 154 13.70 0.90 -13.49
C ALA A 154 15.22 0.99 -13.26
N GLU A 155 15.83 2.05 -13.78
CA GLU A 155 17.25 2.31 -13.55
C GLU A 155 17.58 2.31 -12.04
N GLY A 156 18.62 1.54 -11.67
CA GLY A 156 19.08 1.43 -10.28
C GLY A 156 18.33 0.39 -9.43
N THR A 157 17.18 -0.12 -9.85
CA THR A 157 16.39 -1.09 -9.06
C THR A 157 17.16 -2.37 -8.74
N GLU A 158 17.78 -2.99 -9.74
CA GLU A 158 18.59 -4.20 -9.51
C GLU A 158 19.79 -3.93 -8.59
N LYS A 159 20.31 -2.69 -8.58
CA LYS A 159 21.38 -2.30 -7.67
C LYS A 159 20.88 -2.17 -6.24
N ILE A 160 19.69 -1.60 -6.03
CA ILE A 160 19.01 -1.54 -4.73
C ILE A 160 18.82 -2.96 -4.19
N VAL A 161 18.22 -3.84 -4.99
CA VAL A 161 17.95 -5.25 -4.65
C VAL A 161 19.25 -5.96 -4.27
N ALA A 162 20.27 -5.89 -5.11
CA ALA A 162 21.56 -6.55 -4.84
C ALA A 162 22.25 -6.01 -3.57
N THR A 163 22.16 -4.70 -3.29
CA THR A 163 22.72 -4.13 -2.05
C THR A 163 22.00 -4.70 -0.82
N LEU A 164 20.67 -4.75 -0.83
CA LEU A 164 19.87 -5.26 0.29
C LEU A 164 20.09 -6.76 0.51
N GLU A 165 20.17 -7.56 -0.55
CA GLU A 165 20.48 -8.99 -0.45
C GLU A 165 21.86 -9.26 0.15
N ASN A 166 22.85 -8.44 -0.20
CA ASN A 166 24.18 -8.54 0.40
C ASN A 166 24.17 -8.20 1.89
N VAL A 167 23.37 -7.22 2.32
CA VAL A 167 23.17 -6.93 3.76
C VAL A 167 22.52 -8.12 4.44
N LEU A 168 21.42 -8.64 3.89
CA LEU A 168 20.65 -9.76 4.48
C LEU A 168 21.45 -11.07 4.53
N LYS A 169 22.35 -11.30 3.58
CA LYS A 169 23.28 -12.44 3.62
C LYS A 169 24.24 -12.38 4.81
N ARG A 170 24.64 -11.17 5.21
CA ARG A 170 25.60 -10.94 6.31
C ARG A 170 24.91 -10.79 7.66
N ASN A 171 23.73 -10.19 7.68
CA ASN A 171 22.87 -10.07 8.84
C ASN A 171 21.40 -10.27 8.42
N PRO A 172 20.89 -11.51 8.49
CA PRO A 172 19.50 -11.82 8.17
C PRO A 172 18.48 -11.10 9.07
N ASN A 173 18.92 -10.57 10.21
CA ASN A 173 18.07 -9.91 11.21
C ASN A 173 18.16 -8.37 11.14
N HIS A 174 18.80 -7.81 10.12
CA HIS A 174 18.86 -6.36 9.95
C HIS A 174 17.46 -5.81 9.64
N ILE A 175 16.87 -5.03 10.55
CA ILE A 175 15.48 -4.57 10.45
C ILE A 175 15.25 -3.74 9.17
N GLY A 176 16.08 -2.71 8.95
CA GLY A 176 15.97 -1.84 7.77
C GLY A 176 16.09 -2.61 6.45
N ALA A 177 17.09 -3.49 6.31
CA ALA A 177 17.26 -4.27 5.09
C ALA A 177 16.11 -5.25 4.83
N ASN A 178 15.55 -5.90 5.87
CA ASN A 178 14.39 -6.78 5.69
C ASN A 178 13.18 -5.99 5.21
N HIS A 179 12.93 -4.82 5.81
CA HIS A 179 11.82 -3.94 5.44
C HIS A 179 11.99 -3.42 4.00
N TYR A 180 13.10 -2.75 3.70
CA TYR A 180 13.32 -2.16 2.38
C TYR A 180 13.39 -3.20 1.27
N TYR A 181 13.82 -4.43 1.57
CA TYR A 181 13.82 -5.50 0.59
C TYR A 181 12.42 -5.93 0.18
N ILE A 182 11.45 -5.94 1.10
CA ILE A 182 10.04 -6.19 0.77
C ILE A 182 9.56 -5.14 -0.23
N HIS A 183 9.68 -3.85 0.10
CA HIS A 183 9.30 -2.76 -0.80
C HIS A 183 10.05 -2.78 -2.14
N ALA A 184 11.33 -3.16 -2.13
CA ALA A 184 12.14 -3.20 -3.34
C ALA A 184 11.68 -4.29 -4.33
N VAL A 185 11.00 -5.35 -3.88
CA VAL A 185 10.64 -6.50 -4.74
C VAL A 185 9.16 -6.80 -4.82
N GLU A 186 8.30 -6.19 -3.99
CA GLU A 186 6.85 -6.44 -3.96
C GLU A 186 6.22 -6.23 -5.34
N ALA A 187 6.59 -5.15 -6.04
CA ALA A 187 6.10 -4.83 -7.37
C ALA A 187 6.65 -5.73 -8.50
N SER A 188 7.67 -6.55 -8.23
CA SER A 188 8.38 -7.35 -9.25
C SER A 188 7.59 -8.57 -9.74
N LYS A 189 8.18 -9.34 -10.67
CA LYS A 189 7.68 -10.67 -11.07
C LYS A 189 8.08 -11.82 -10.14
N SER A 190 8.91 -11.54 -9.14
CA SER A 190 9.42 -12.56 -8.20
C SER A 190 9.34 -12.07 -6.75
N PRO A 191 8.18 -11.59 -6.26
CA PRO A 191 8.04 -11.06 -4.90
C PRO A 191 8.35 -12.11 -3.82
N GLU A 192 8.18 -13.40 -4.11
CA GLU A 192 8.44 -14.52 -3.21
C GLU A 192 9.89 -14.58 -2.70
N ARG A 193 10.85 -13.92 -3.37
CA ARG A 193 12.23 -13.81 -2.89
C ARG A 193 12.34 -13.11 -1.53
N ALA A 194 11.39 -12.24 -1.20
CA ALA A 194 11.32 -11.57 0.11
C ALA A 194 10.54 -12.35 1.18
N MET A 195 10.09 -13.58 0.91
CA MET A 195 9.33 -14.39 1.88
C MET A 195 10.07 -14.58 3.20
N ALA A 196 11.39 -14.80 3.16
CA ALA A 196 12.18 -14.93 4.38
C ALA A 196 12.25 -13.64 5.20
N SER A 197 12.23 -12.47 4.55
CA SER A 197 12.14 -11.17 5.22
C SER A 197 10.76 -10.94 5.83
N ALA A 198 9.71 -11.25 5.06
CA ALA A 198 8.32 -11.21 5.51
C ALA A 198 8.11 -12.09 6.77
N GLN A 199 8.67 -13.29 6.82
CA GLN A 199 8.53 -14.16 7.99
C GLN A 199 9.30 -13.66 9.23
N ARG A 200 10.39 -12.91 9.04
CA ARG A 200 11.24 -12.44 10.16
C ARG A 200 10.72 -11.17 10.82
N LEU A 201 10.28 -10.19 10.05
CA LEU A 201 9.99 -8.84 10.55
C LEU A 201 9.08 -8.78 11.79
N PRO A 202 7.96 -9.54 11.87
CA PRO A 202 7.09 -9.50 13.04
C PRO A 202 7.80 -9.92 14.34
N THR A 203 8.83 -10.77 14.25
CA THR A 203 9.62 -11.21 15.41
C THR A 203 10.73 -10.23 15.78
N LEU A 204 11.30 -9.54 14.78
CA LEU A 204 12.37 -8.56 14.98
C LEU A 204 11.85 -7.24 15.57
N ALA A 205 10.61 -6.87 15.23
CA ALA A 205 10.01 -5.60 15.60
C ALA A 205 8.53 -5.74 16.01
N PRO A 206 8.19 -6.57 17.02
CA PRO A 206 6.80 -6.92 17.35
C PRO A 206 5.95 -5.74 17.84
N ASN A 207 6.58 -4.64 18.23
CA ASN A 207 5.92 -3.43 18.75
C ASN A 207 5.89 -2.27 17.74
N GLN A 208 6.06 -2.58 16.45
CA GLN A 208 6.05 -1.62 15.34
C GLN A 208 5.00 -2.06 14.33
N GLY A 209 3.80 -1.47 14.39
CA GLY A 209 2.65 -1.94 13.62
C GLY A 209 2.93 -2.04 12.13
N HIS A 210 3.59 -1.03 11.54
CA HIS A 210 3.99 -1.08 10.13
C HIS A 210 4.92 -2.27 9.81
N LEU A 211 5.95 -2.55 10.63
CA LEU A 211 6.85 -3.69 10.39
C LEU A 211 6.17 -5.05 10.60
N VAL A 212 5.20 -5.13 11.52
CA VAL A 212 4.36 -6.31 11.72
C VAL A 212 3.43 -6.53 10.52
N HIS A 213 3.02 -5.44 9.88
CA HIS A 213 2.17 -5.44 8.69
C HIS A 213 2.92 -5.84 7.41
N MET A 214 4.17 -5.38 7.23
CA MET A 214 4.96 -5.57 5.99
C MET A 214 4.89 -6.94 5.32
N PRO A 215 4.81 -8.08 6.04
CA PRO A 215 4.65 -9.38 5.40
C PRO A 215 3.44 -9.48 4.47
N ALA A 216 2.38 -8.71 4.75
CA ALA A 216 1.16 -8.67 3.94
C ALA A 216 1.39 -8.26 2.49
N HIS A 217 2.39 -7.42 2.20
CA HIS A 217 2.77 -7.06 0.83
C HIS A 217 3.18 -8.31 0.04
N ILE A 218 4.05 -9.15 0.59
CA ILE A 218 4.47 -10.40 -0.07
C ILE A 218 3.34 -11.42 -0.10
N TYR A 219 2.56 -11.54 0.98
CA TYR A 219 1.46 -12.50 1.05
C TYR A 219 0.34 -12.18 0.05
N MET A 220 -0.04 -10.92 -0.11
CA MET A 220 -1.01 -10.49 -1.14
C MET A 220 -0.53 -10.84 -2.54
N ARG A 221 0.75 -10.58 -2.84
CA ARG A 221 1.36 -10.86 -4.15
C ARG A 221 1.55 -12.34 -4.46
N THR A 222 1.63 -13.19 -3.43
CA THR A 222 1.80 -14.66 -3.58
C THR A 222 0.51 -15.46 -3.34
N GLY A 223 -0.61 -14.76 -3.08
CA GLY A 223 -1.92 -15.37 -2.89
C GLY A 223 -2.18 -15.97 -1.50
N ASP A 224 -1.33 -15.68 -0.51
CA ASP A 224 -1.55 -16.10 0.88
C ASP A 224 -2.41 -15.07 1.63
N TYR A 225 -3.65 -14.90 1.15
CA TYR A 225 -4.56 -13.88 1.68
C TYR A 225 -4.90 -14.10 3.17
N ALA A 226 -4.88 -15.35 3.65
CA ALA A 226 -5.09 -15.66 5.06
C ALA A 226 -3.92 -15.20 5.95
N ALA A 227 -2.68 -15.39 5.50
CA ALA A 227 -1.51 -14.84 6.19
C ALA A 227 -1.51 -13.30 6.16
N ALA A 228 -1.91 -12.69 5.04
CA ALA A 228 -2.08 -11.24 4.94
C ALA A 228 -3.11 -10.70 5.95
N ILE A 229 -4.27 -11.36 6.09
CA ILE A 229 -5.28 -11.03 7.11
C ILE A 229 -4.67 -11.09 8.51
N THR A 230 -3.97 -12.18 8.82
CA THR A 230 -3.40 -12.43 10.15
C THR A 230 -2.35 -11.36 10.51
N ALA A 231 -1.44 -11.04 9.59
CA ALA A 231 -0.42 -10.01 9.78
C ALA A 231 -1.05 -8.64 10.05
N ASN A 232 -2.09 -8.28 9.29
CA ASN A 232 -2.78 -7.00 9.46
C ASN A 232 -3.59 -6.91 10.75
N GLN A 233 -4.30 -7.97 11.15
CA GLN A 233 -4.98 -7.99 12.44
C GLN A 233 -4.01 -7.82 13.60
N GLN A 234 -2.80 -8.40 13.50
CA GLN A 234 -1.77 -8.23 14.51
C GLN A 234 -1.19 -6.80 14.49
N ALA A 235 -0.94 -6.24 13.31
CA ALA A 235 -0.45 -4.87 13.14
C ALA A 235 -1.43 -3.83 13.71
N VAL A 236 -2.73 -3.97 13.40
CA VAL A 236 -3.79 -3.11 13.94
C VAL A 236 -3.81 -3.19 15.47
N LYS A 237 -3.71 -4.38 16.07
CA LYS A 237 -3.63 -4.53 17.54
C LYS A 237 -2.39 -3.86 18.15
N VAL A 238 -1.26 -3.89 17.45
CA VAL A 238 -0.02 -3.23 17.89
C VAL A 238 -0.18 -1.72 17.85
N ASP A 239 -0.72 -1.19 16.76
CA ASP A 239 -0.96 0.24 16.60
C ASP A 239 -2.06 0.76 17.54
N ASP A 240 -3.14 0.02 17.77
CA ASP A 240 -4.18 0.38 18.75
C ASP A 240 -3.56 0.61 20.14
N LYS A 241 -2.65 -0.28 20.57
CA LYS A 241 -1.92 -0.12 21.83
C LYS A 241 -0.98 1.09 21.81
N PHE A 242 -0.26 1.30 20.71
CA PHE A 242 0.64 2.44 20.56
C PHE A 242 -0.12 3.77 20.60
N ILE A 243 -1.22 3.88 19.86
CA ILE A 243 -2.09 5.05 19.82
C ILE A 243 -2.72 5.31 21.19
N ALA A 244 -3.21 4.27 21.88
CA ALA A 244 -3.80 4.42 23.20
C ALA A 244 -2.79 4.85 24.28
N CYS A 245 -1.56 4.30 24.26
CA CYS A 245 -0.52 4.62 25.25
C CYS A 245 0.07 6.01 25.05
N CYS A 246 0.47 6.25 23.82
CA CYS A 246 1.60 7.09 23.49
C CYS A 246 1.31 7.90 22.21
N GLY A 247 0.06 7.81 21.73
CA GLY A 247 -0.36 8.21 20.41
C GLY A 247 -0.04 9.68 20.14
N PRO A 248 0.57 9.99 18.99
CA PRO A 248 0.53 11.35 18.49
C PRO A 248 -0.95 11.79 18.31
N LYS A 249 -1.19 13.10 18.24
CA LYS A 249 -2.55 13.64 18.08
C LYS A 249 -3.27 12.92 16.91
N PRO A 250 -4.62 12.81 16.92
CA PRO A 250 -5.39 12.09 15.89
C PRO A 250 -5.11 12.50 14.45
N ASP A 251 -4.54 13.70 14.23
CA ASP A 251 -4.17 14.32 12.96
C ASP A 251 -2.72 14.04 12.52
N SER A 252 -1.93 13.31 13.31
CA SER A 252 -0.56 12.96 12.92
C SER A 252 -0.51 11.95 11.76
N ILE A 253 0.58 12.01 10.99
CA ILE A 253 0.72 11.25 9.75
C ILE A 253 0.66 9.74 10.00
N TYR A 254 1.23 9.24 11.10
CA TYR A 254 1.29 7.80 11.34
C TYR A 254 -0.11 7.15 11.57
N PRO A 255 -0.95 7.62 12.52
CA PRO A 255 -2.33 7.15 12.63
C PRO A 255 -3.18 7.42 11.39
N ALA A 256 -2.98 8.58 10.73
CA ALA A 256 -3.75 8.94 9.54
C ALA A 256 -3.44 8.02 8.35
N PHE A 257 -2.16 7.71 8.13
CA PHE A 257 -1.67 7.00 6.95
C PHE A 257 -1.34 5.53 7.25
N TYR A 258 -0.30 5.27 8.06
CA TYR A 258 0.22 3.91 8.28
C TYR A 258 -0.73 2.97 9.03
N TYR A 259 -1.41 3.46 10.06
CA TYR A 259 -2.41 2.64 10.77
C TYR A 259 -3.59 2.29 9.86
N ASN A 260 -4.14 3.30 9.16
CA ASN A 260 -5.25 3.06 8.23
C ASN A 260 -4.83 2.25 7.01
N HIS A 261 -3.56 2.28 6.62
CA HIS A 261 -2.99 1.38 5.62
C HIS A 261 -3.08 -0.09 6.06
N ASN A 262 -2.80 -0.39 7.34
CA ASN A 262 -2.98 -1.74 7.89
C ASN A 262 -4.46 -2.18 7.87
N VAL A 263 -5.39 -1.27 8.20
CA VAL A 263 -6.84 -1.53 8.12
C VAL A 263 -7.29 -1.73 6.66
N HIS A 264 -6.75 -0.93 5.74
CA HIS A 264 -7.07 -1.03 4.32
C HIS A 264 -6.58 -2.34 3.70
N PHE A 265 -5.37 -2.79 4.06
CA PHE A 265 -4.86 -4.10 3.67
C PHE A 265 -5.67 -5.25 4.26
N LEU A 266 -6.12 -5.14 5.52
CA LEU A 266 -7.01 -6.13 6.11
C LEU A 266 -8.31 -6.26 5.30
N MET A 267 -8.92 -5.14 4.94
CA MET A 267 -10.10 -5.09 4.08
C MET A 267 -9.84 -5.75 2.72
N ALA A 268 -8.75 -5.38 2.03
CA ALA A 268 -8.43 -5.90 0.71
C ALA A 268 -8.12 -7.41 0.74
N ALA A 269 -7.35 -7.87 1.73
CA ALA A 269 -7.06 -9.29 1.91
C ALA A 269 -8.33 -10.09 2.22
N ALA A 270 -9.24 -9.55 3.03
CA ALA A 270 -10.54 -10.18 3.30
C ALA A 270 -11.43 -10.22 2.04
N CYS A 271 -11.40 -9.20 1.18
CA CYS A 271 -12.07 -9.22 -0.13
C CYS A 271 -11.54 -10.33 -1.05
N MET A 272 -10.23 -10.57 -1.04
CA MET A 272 -9.59 -11.63 -1.83
C MET A 272 -9.80 -13.02 -1.23
N ALA A 273 -9.85 -13.14 0.10
CA ALA A 273 -10.13 -14.39 0.82
C ALA A 273 -11.62 -14.76 0.89
N ASN A 274 -12.51 -13.93 0.33
CA ASN A 274 -13.97 -14.05 0.47
C ASN A 274 -14.46 -14.11 1.94
N GLN A 275 -13.90 -13.28 2.82
CA GLN A 275 -14.40 -13.08 4.18
C GLN A 275 -15.25 -11.79 4.24
N SER A 276 -16.51 -11.91 3.86
CA SER A 276 -17.46 -10.80 3.75
C SER A 276 -17.61 -10.01 5.05
N LYS A 277 -17.78 -10.69 6.19
CA LYS A 277 -17.95 -10.00 7.47
C LYS A 277 -16.72 -9.17 7.82
N LEU A 278 -15.54 -9.77 7.73
CA LEU A 278 -14.28 -9.09 8.06
C LEU A 278 -13.99 -7.93 7.10
N ALA A 279 -14.24 -8.10 5.80
CA ALA A 279 -14.07 -7.05 4.80
C ALA A 279 -15.00 -5.86 5.08
N ILE A 280 -16.27 -6.11 5.37
CA ILE A 280 -17.26 -5.08 5.68
C ILE A 280 -16.88 -4.35 6.97
N ASP A 281 -16.59 -5.07 8.05
CA ASP A 281 -16.21 -4.48 9.33
C ASP A 281 -14.93 -3.62 9.21
N SER A 282 -13.94 -4.11 8.44
CA SER A 282 -12.69 -3.37 8.20
C SER A 282 -12.91 -2.12 7.35
N SER A 283 -13.74 -2.19 6.30
CA SER A 283 -14.08 -1.03 5.47
C SER A 283 -14.80 0.07 6.27
N ARG A 284 -15.69 -0.31 7.19
CA ARG A 284 -16.40 0.62 8.08
C ARG A 284 -15.44 1.24 9.09
N THR A 285 -14.51 0.47 9.63
CA THR A 285 -13.43 0.99 10.50
C THR A 285 -12.57 2.01 9.76
N LEU A 286 -12.13 1.69 8.54
CA LEU A 286 -11.35 2.59 7.70
C LEU A 286 -12.08 3.92 7.45
N ALA A 287 -13.34 3.84 7.00
CA ALA A 287 -14.16 5.03 6.76
C ALA A 287 -14.37 5.85 8.03
N LYS A 288 -14.64 5.20 9.17
CA LYS A 288 -14.81 5.87 10.47
C LYS A 288 -13.55 6.62 10.91
N ASN A 289 -12.37 6.01 10.73
CA ASN A 289 -11.11 6.61 11.14
C ASN A 289 -10.74 7.83 10.30
N LEU A 290 -11.07 7.80 9.00
CA LEU A 290 -10.70 8.86 8.04
C LEU A 290 -11.77 9.94 7.88
N ALA A 291 -13.04 9.67 8.23
CA ALA A 291 -14.12 10.65 8.13
C ALA A 291 -13.84 12.01 8.80
N PRO A 292 -13.21 12.08 10.00
CA PRO A 292 -12.88 13.37 10.63
C PRO A 292 -11.93 14.24 9.79
N MET A 293 -11.04 13.64 9.00
CA MET A 293 -10.07 14.36 8.17
C MET A 293 -10.47 14.45 6.69
N ALA A 294 -11.49 13.71 6.25
CA ALA A 294 -11.92 13.65 4.85
C ALA A 294 -12.30 15.01 4.23
N LYS A 295 -12.74 15.99 5.05
CA LYS A 295 -13.08 17.34 4.58
C LYS A 295 -11.86 18.25 4.40
N GLU A 296 -10.78 17.98 5.14
CA GLU A 296 -9.56 18.81 5.15
C GLU A 296 -8.46 18.18 4.30
N VAL A 297 -8.45 16.85 4.22
CA VAL A 297 -7.46 16.05 3.51
C VAL A 297 -8.16 15.34 2.36
N VAL A 298 -8.09 15.93 1.16
CA VAL A 298 -8.77 15.44 -0.05
C VAL A 298 -8.44 13.97 -0.35
N LEU A 299 -7.21 13.50 -0.04
CA LEU A 299 -6.81 12.11 -0.26
C LEU A 299 -7.51 11.09 0.67
N ALA A 300 -8.10 11.52 1.79
CA ALA A 300 -8.72 10.64 2.78
C ALA A 300 -10.18 10.29 2.44
N GLU A 301 -10.89 11.20 1.76
CA GLU A 301 -12.29 11.04 1.40
C GLU A 301 -12.59 9.79 0.53
N PRO A 302 -11.78 9.43 -0.48
CA PRO A 302 -12.01 8.24 -1.30
C PRO A 302 -12.01 6.93 -0.51
N TYR A 303 -11.24 6.84 0.58
CA TYR A 303 -11.25 5.66 1.45
C TYR A 303 -12.54 5.54 2.25
N CYS A 304 -13.25 6.65 2.49
CA CYS A 304 -14.58 6.63 3.12
C CYS A 304 -15.65 6.01 2.20
N ALA A 305 -15.37 5.87 0.91
CA ALA A 305 -16.25 5.22 -0.06
C ALA A 305 -16.15 3.68 -0.04
N MET A 306 -15.11 3.11 0.58
CA MET A 306 -14.84 1.66 0.57
C MET A 306 -15.99 0.79 1.08
N PRO A 307 -16.80 1.17 2.10
CA PRO A 307 -17.95 0.37 2.52
C PRO A 307 -18.92 0.03 1.37
N TYR A 308 -19.24 1.00 0.50
CA TYR A 308 -20.11 0.77 -0.66
C TYR A 308 -19.50 -0.21 -1.66
N ILE A 309 -18.20 -0.06 -1.91
CA ILE A 309 -17.43 -0.92 -2.81
C ILE A 309 -17.41 -2.36 -2.26
N VAL A 310 -17.10 -2.55 -0.98
CA VAL A 310 -17.10 -3.88 -0.34
C VAL A 310 -18.49 -4.51 -0.27
N LEU A 311 -19.56 -3.75 -0.01
CA LEU A 311 -20.92 -4.30 -0.05
C LEU A 311 -21.28 -4.83 -1.45
N VAL A 312 -20.82 -4.17 -2.51
CA VAL A 312 -21.00 -4.63 -3.90
C VAL A 312 -20.23 -5.93 -4.16
N ARG A 313 -18.99 -6.05 -3.67
CA ARG A 313 -18.16 -7.28 -3.79
C ARG A 313 -18.88 -8.53 -3.32
N PHE A 314 -19.64 -8.39 -2.23
CA PHE A 314 -20.33 -9.49 -1.54
C PHE A 314 -21.83 -9.53 -1.80
N GLY A 315 -22.33 -8.70 -2.72
CA GLY A 315 -23.73 -8.70 -3.13
C GLY A 315 -24.72 -8.41 -2.01
N LYS A 316 -24.35 -7.54 -1.07
CA LYS A 316 -25.22 -7.10 0.04
C LYS A 316 -26.23 -6.06 -0.44
N TRP A 317 -27.05 -6.44 -1.43
CA TRP A 317 -27.92 -5.52 -2.15
C TRP A 317 -28.94 -4.82 -1.26
N ASP A 318 -29.53 -5.54 -0.31
CA ASP A 318 -30.51 -4.96 0.61
C ASP A 318 -29.85 -4.01 1.62
N GLU A 319 -28.65 -4.34 2.10
CA GLU A 319 -27.87 -3.44 2.97
C GLU A 319 -27.52 -2.14 2.22
N ILE A 320 -27.05 -2.24 0.97
CA ILE A 320 -26.75 -1.06 0.13
C ILE A 320 -27.96 -0.14 -0.02
N LEU A 321 -29.15 -0.72 -0.26
CA LEU A 321 -30.37 0.07 -0.46
C LEU A 321 -30.90 0.68 0.85
N ALA A 322 -30.48 0.14 2.00
CA ALA A 322 -30.81 0.63 3.33
C ALA A 322 -29.78 1.63 3.89
N GLU A 323 -28.58 1.75 3.30
CA GLU A 323 -27.60 2.76 3.71
C GLU A 323 -28.19 4.18 3.59
N PRO A 324 -27.96 5.07 4.58
CA PRO A 324 -28.42 6.44 4.51
C PRO A 324 -27.76 7.19 3.35
N ALA A 325 -28.40 8.26 2.89
CA ALA A 325 -27.79 9.14 1.92
C ALA A 325 -26.45 9.70 2.47
N PRO A 326 -25.36 9.70 1.69
CA PRO A 326 -24.07 10.20 2.14
C PRO A 326 -24.06 11.73 2.28
N ASP A 327 -23.06 12.26 2.98
CA ASP A 327 -22.80 13.70 3.01
C ASP A 327 -22.53 14.20 1.58
N ALA A 328 -23.34 15.12 1.08
CA ALA A 328 -23.22 15.68 -0.27
C ALA A 328 -21.89 16.44 -0.48
N ALA A 329 -21.20 16.82 0.60
CA ALA A 329 -19.86 17.41 0.53
C ALA A 329 -18.75 16.39 0.26
N MET A 330 -19.05 15.09 0.21
CA MET A 330 -18.10 14.00 -0.08
C MET A 330 -18.37 13.40 -1.47
N PRO A 331 -17.88 14.01 -2.56
CA PRO A 331 -18.17 13.58 -3.93
C PRO A 331 -17.79 12.14 -4.25
N SER A 332 -16.69 11.62 -3.70
CA SER A 332 -16.26 10.22 -3.88
C SER A 332 -17.22 9.24 -3.23
N VAL A 333 -17.72 9.60 -2.04
CA VAL A 333 -18.70 8.78 -1.30
C VAL A 333 -20.07 8.82 -1.98
N VAL A 334 -20.49 10.00 -2.48
CA VAL A 334 -21.72 10.16 -3.28
C VAL A 334 -21.67 9.31 -4.54
N ALA A 335 -20.56 9.35 -5.30
CA ALA A 335 -20.40 8.52 -6.48
C ALA A 335 -20.46 7.02 -6.14
N ALA A 336 -19.73 6.57 -5.12
CA ALA A 336 -19.74 5.16 -4.72
C ALA A 336 -21.11 4.68 -4.23
N ASN A 337 -21.89 5.54 -3.57
CA ASN A 337 -23.27 5.24 -3.18
C ASN A 337 -24.16 5.00 -4.41
N HIS A 338 -24.14 5.90 -5.40
CA HIS A 338 -24.89 5.71 -6.65
C HIS A 338 -24.44 4.48 -7.42
N PHE A 339 -23.13 4.23 -7.51
CA PHE A 339 -22.58 3.01 -8.09
C PHE A 339 -23.15 1.75 -7.41
N ALA A 340 -23.09 1.68 -6.08
CA ALA A 340 -23.55 0.53 -5.34
C ALA A 340 -25.06 0.31 -5.48
N ARG A 341 -25.87 1.38 -5.41
CA ARG A 341 -27.32 1.32 -5.58
C ARG A 341 -27.70 0.87 -7.00
N ALA A 342 -27.00 1.37 -8.02
CA ALA A 342 -27.22 0.94 -9.40
C ALA A 342 -26.90 -0.55 -9.59
N MET A 343 -25.80 -1.03 -9.01
CA MET A 343 -25.45 -2.46 -8.98
C MET A 343 -26.53 -3.30 -8.29
N ALA A 344 -27.05 -2.83 -7.14
CA ALA A 344 -28.10 -3.50 -6.38
C ALA A 344 -29.41 -3.58 -7.16
N PHE A 345 -29.88 -2.48 -7.75
CA PHE A 345 -31.11 -2.48 -8.55
C PHE A 345 -30.98 -3.35 -9.80
N ALA A 346 -29.83 -3.30 -10.49
CA ALA A 346 -29.57 -4.18 -11.63
C ALA A 346 -29.59 -5.65 -11.21
N ALA A 347 -29.02 -5.98 -10.04
CA ALA A 347 -29.03 -7.34 -9.51
C ALA A 347 -30.43 -7.83 -9.13
N LYS A 348 -31.33 -6.92 -8.71
CA LYS A 348 -32.72 -7.22 -8.36
C LYS A 348 -33.69 -7.12 -9.55
N GLY A 349 -33.19 -6.81 -10.76
CA GLY A 349 -33.99 -6.71 -11.98
C GLY A 349 -34.77 -5.39 -12.13
N ASP A 350 -34.59 -4.41 -11.24
CA ASP A 350 -35.22 -3.09 -11.34
C ASP A 350 -34.41 -2.19 -12.29
N LEU A 351 -34.55 -2.42 -13.59
CA LEU A 351 -33.76 -1.75 -14.62
C LEU A 351 -34.01 -0.24 -14.69
N ILE A 352 -35.21 0.23 -14.33
CA ILE A 352 -35.53 1.65 -14.33
C ILE A 352 -34.67 2.34 -13.26
N LYS A 353 -34.72 1.86 -12.02
CA LYS A 353 -33.92 2.44 -10.94
C LYS A 353 -32.42 2.22 -11.16
N ALA A 354 -32.02 1.08 -11.71
CA ALA A 354 -30.63 0.83 -12.06
C ALA A 354 -30.07 1.88 -13.03
N ARG A 355 -30.83 2.22 -14.09
CA ARG A 355 -30.43 3.26 -15.06
C ARG A 355 -30.46 4.66 -14.46
N THR A 356 -31.43 4.96 -13.58
CA THR A 356 -31.48 6.24 -12.86
C THR A 356 -30.23 6.42 -12.00
N GLU A 357 -29.88 5.43 -11.18
CA GLU A 357 -28.69 5.48 -10.31
C GLU A 357 -27.39 5.44 -11.15
N GLN A 358 -27.36 4.73 -12.27
CA GLN A 358 -26.23 4.76 -13.21
C GLN A 358 -26.02 6.17 -13.79
N GLY A 359 -27.08 6.86 -14.20
CA GLY A 359 -26.99 8.24 -14.66
C GLY A 359 -26.49 9.19 -13.56
N ALA A 360 -26.96 8.99 -12.33
CA ALA A 360 -26.50 9.77 -11.17
C ALA A 360 -25.02 9.51 -10.84
N PHE A 361 -24.57 8.26 -10.93
CA PHE A 361 -23.16 7.89 -10.78
C PHE A 361 -22.28 8.59 -11.83
N GLU A 362 -22.66 8.54 -13.10
CA GLU A 362 -21.87 9.20 -14.17
C GLU A 362 -21.85 10.73 -14.00
N ALA A 363 -22.96 11.34 -13.59
CA ALA A 363 -23.03 12.76 -13.31
C ALA A 363 -22.17 13.16 -12.10
N ALA A 364 -22.12 12.32 -11.05
CA ALA A 364 -21.26 12.53 -9.89
C ALA A 364 -19.78 12.39 -10.30
N ARG A 365 -19.42 11.30 -10.99
CA ARG A 365 -18.07 11.01 -11.48
C ARG A 365 -17.53 12.14 -12.35
N ALA A 366 -18.33 12.68 -13.26
CA ALA A 366 -17.93 13.79 -14.15
C ALA A 366 -17.60 15.10 -13.41
N LYS A 367 -18.09 15.26 -12.17
CA LYS A 367 -17.83 16.44 -11.32
C LYS A 367 -16.70 16.20 -10.32
N MET A 368 -16.19 14.97 -10.19
CA MET A 368 -15.14 14.66 -9.24
C MET A 368 -13.83 15.37 -9.64
N PRO A 369 -13.12 15.99 -8.68
CA PRO A 369 -11.83 16.58 -8.95
C PRO A 369 -10.82 15.48 -9.30
N SER A 370 -10.01 15.74 -10.33
CA SER A 370 -8.82 14.95 -10.62
C SER A 370 -7.89 15.02 -9.40
N THR A 371 -7.78 13.90 -8.67
CA THR A 371 -7.06 13.82 -7.40
C THR A 371 -6.23 12.56 -7.41
N LEU A 372 -4.93 12.71 -7.13
CA LEU A 372 -4.03 11.59 -6.95
C LEU A 372 -4.28 10.96 -5.57
N ILE A 373 -4.62 9.67 -5.57
CA ILE A 373 -4.73 8.82 -4.38
C ILE A 373 -3.62 7.78 -4.50
N ASN A 374 -2.61 7.91 -3.64
CA ASN A 374 -1.35 7.17 -3.76
C ASN A 374 -0.74 7.34 -5.16
N ASN A 375 -0.66 6.27 -5.97
CA ASN A 375 -0.06 6.32 -7.30
C ASN A 375 -1.08 6.49 -8.44
N ASN A 376 -2.38 6.51 -8.14
CA ASN A 376 -3.46 6.49 -9.13
C ASN A 376 -4.40 7.68 -9.02
N ASN A 377 -4.99 8.12 -10.13
CA ASN A 377 -6.01 9.15 -10.07
C ASN A 377 -7.39 8.56 -9.75
N ILE A 378 -8.14 9.18 -8.84
CA ILE A 378 -9.49 8.72 -8.49
C ILE A 378 -10.42 8.61 -9.70
N VAL A 379 -10.27 9.49 -10.69
CA VAL A 379 -11.12 9.45 -11.90
C VAL A 379 -10.85 8.20 -12.74
N GLU A 380 -9.61 7.69 -12.72
CA GLU A 380 -9.22 6.45 -13.42
C GLU A 380 -9.72 5.22 -12.66
N VAL A 381 -9.64 5.23 -11.31
CA VAL A 381 -10.22 4.18 -10.47
C VAL A 381 -11.74 4.10 -10.67
N MET A 382 -12.42 5.26 -10.71
CA MET A 382 -13.87 5.31 -10.97
C MET A 382 -14.24 4.96 -12.41
N ALA A 383 -13.28 4.95 -13.36
CA ALA A 383 -13.50 4.40 -14.69
C ALA A 383 -13.65 2.88 -14.68
N VAL A 384 -12.95 2.18 -13.78
CA VAL A 384 -13.19 0.74 -13.54
C VAL A 384 -14.63 0.51 -13.07
N ALA A 385 -15.09 1.30 -12.09
CA ALA A 385 -16.45 1.23 -11.56
C ALA A 385 -17.51 1.51 -12.64
N SER A 386 -17.29 2.52 -13.48
CA SER A 386 -18.18 2.89 -14.60
C SER A 386 -18.38 1.74 -15.58
N HIS A 387 -17.29 1.13 -16.06
CA HIS A 387 -17.38 0.01 -16.99
C HIS A 387 -17.99 -1.24 -16.34
N LEU A 388 -17.67 -1.50 -15.06
CA LEU A 388 -18.26 -2.60 -14.30
C LEU A 388 -19.79 -2.41 -14.14
N LEU A 389 -20.22 -1.19 -13.83
CA LEU A 389 -21.64 -0.86 -13.71
C LEU A 389 -22.36 -0.99 -15.05
N ALA A 390 -21.80 -0.43 -16.12
CA ALA A 390 -22.35 -0.52 -17.46
C ALA A 390 -22.54 -1.99 -17.89
N GLY A 391 -21.54 -2.84 -17.62
CA GLY A 391 -21.63 -4.27 -17.88
C GLY A 391 -22.76 -4.95 -17.09
N ARG A 392 -22.87 -4.64 -15.80
CA ARG A 392 -23.92 -5.22 -14.94
C ARG A 392 -25.33 -4.82 -15.39
N VAL A 393 -25.55 -3.55 -15.72
CA VAL A 393 -26.85 -3.04 -16.19
C VAL A 393 -27.22 -3.64 -17.55
N ALA A 394 -26.27 -3.74 -18.48
CA ALA A 394 -26.50 -4.35 -19.79
C ALA A 394 -26.87 -5.84 -19.68
N LEU A 395 -26.15 -6.61 -18.85
CA LEU A 395 -26.47 -8.01 -18.58
C LEU A 395 -27.85 -8.17 -17.94
N ALA A 396 -28.20 -7.32 -16.98
CA ALA A 396 -29.53 -7.34 -16.36
C ALA A 396 -30.65 -7.01 -17.37
N ALA A 397 -30.34 -6.22 -18.40
CA ALA A 397 -31.25 -5.90 -19.50
C ALA A 397 -31.32 -6.99 -20.59
N GLY A 398 -30.58 -8.09 -20.43
CA GLY A 398 -30.51 -9.17 -21.43
C GLY A 398 -29.54 -8.90 -22.59
N ASP A 399 -28.82 -7.77 -22.59
CA ASP A 399 -27.82 -7.46 -23.62
C ASP A 399 -26.46 -8.05 -23.24
N GLN A 400 -26.32 -9.35 -23.51
CA GLN A 400 -25.11 -10.10 -23.23
C GLN A 400 -23.88 -9.56 -23.94
N LYS A 401 -24.03 -9.07 -25.19
CA LYS A 401 -22.93 -8.56 -26.01
C LYS A 401 -22.39 -7.26 -25.42
N ALA A 402 -23.27 -6.30 -25.10
CA ALA A 402 -22.86 -5.04 -24.49
C ALA A 402 -22.31 -5.25 -23.07
N GLY A 403 -22.89 -6.19 -22.32
CA GLY A 403 -22.43 -6.60 -21.00
C GLY A 403 -20.98 -7.06 -20.99
N ILE A 404 -20.66 -8.06 -21.82
CA ILE A 404 -19.30 -8.61 -21.96
C ILE A 404 -18.33 -7.56 -22.49
N ALA A 405 -18.72 -6.76 -23.48
CA ALA A 405 -17.87 -5.68 -24.01
C ALA A 405 -17.49 -4.67 -22.91
N SER A 406 -18.45 -4.27 -22.07
CA SER A 406 -18.19 -3.36 -20.95
C SER A 406 -17.27 -3.98 -19.90
N TYR A 407 -17.42 -5.27 -19.58
CA TYR A 407 -16.49 -5.96 -18.68
C TYR A 407 -15.07 -6.08 -19.26
N ARG A 408 -14.91 -6.21 -20.59
CA ARG A 408 -13.57 -6.11 -21.21
C ARG A 408 -12.97 -4.72 -21.02
N SER A 409 -13.75 -3.66 -21.22
CA SER A 409 -13.31 -2.29 -20.95
C SER A 409 -12.98 -2.05 -19.46
N ALA A 410 -13.70 -2.69 -18.54
CA ALA A 410 -13.36 -2.64 -17.11
C ALA A 410 -12.00 -3.29 -16.83
N VAL A 411 -11.72 -4.44 -17.45
CA VAL A 411 -10.41 -5.11 -17.37
C VAL A 411 -9.30 -4.21 -17.91
N GLU A 412 -9.50 -3.61 -19.08
CA GLU A 412 -8.52 -2.68 -19.67
C GLU A 412 -8.31 -1.44 -18.79
N ALA A 413 -9.36 -0.91 -18.16
CA ALA A 413 -9.25 0.20 -17.23
C ALA A 413 -8.46 -0.19 -15.97
N GLN A 414 -8.71 -1.37 -15.40
CA GLN A 414 -7.98 -1.86 -14.23
C GLN A 414 -6.51 -2.15 -14.58
N ASP A 415 -6.23 -2.76 -15.73
CA ASP A 415 -4.87 -3.04 -16.21
C ASP A 415 -4.08 -1.75 -16.53
N ARG A 416 -4.77 -0.61 -16.68
CA ARG A 416 -4.16 0.72 -16.85
C ARG A 416 -3.85 1.44 -15.53
N LEU A 417 -4.24 0.91 -14.38
CA LEU A 417 -3.87 1.49 -13.10
C LEU A 417 -2.38 1.24 -12.82
N GLU A 418 -1.74 2.21 -12.17
CA GLU A 418 -0.38 2.06 -11.64
C GLU A 418 -0.37 1.10 -10.46
N TYR A 419 0.82 0.56 -10.18
CA TYR A 419 1.02 -0.27 -9.00
C TYR A 419 0.72 0.51 -7.72
N ASP A 420 -0.03 -0.12 -6.83
CA ASP A 420 -0.40 0.38 -5.52
C ASP A 420 -0.66 -0.81 -4.61
N GLU A 421 -0.43 -0.63 -3.31
CA GLU A 421 -0.71 -1.63 -2.30
C GLU A 421 -1.50 -1.03 -1.13
N PRO A 422 -2.70 -1.56 -0.81
CA PRO A 422 -3.49 -2.49 -1.62
C PRO A 422 -3.81 -1.92 -3.01
N ALA A 423 -4.19 -2.80 -3.95
CA ALA A 423 -4.59 -2.38 -5.30
C ALA A 423 -5.69 -1.30 -5.24
N PRO A 424 -5.67 -0.28 -6.13
CA PRO A 424 -6.60 0.85 -6.04
C PRO A 424 -8.07 0.43 -6.19
N TRP A 425 -8.31 -0.61 -6.99
CA TRP A 425 -9.59 -1.32 -7.05
C TRP A 425 -9.43 -2.67 -6.34
N PRO A 426 -10.17 -2.93 -5.24
CA PRO A 426 -9.80 -3.93 -4.23
C PRO A 426 -10.00 -5.40 -4.63
N TRP A 427 -10.44 -5.70 -5.85
CA TRP A 427 -10.55 -7.07 -6.37
C TRP A 427 -10.45 -7.11 -7.90
N PRO A 428 -10.10 -8.25 -8.51
CA PRO A 428 -9.97 -8.30 -9.97
C PRO A 428 -11.32 -8.31 -10.70
N VAL A 429 -11.47 -7.43 -11.70
CA VAL A 429 -12.69 -7.35 -12.54
C VAL A 429 -12.79 -8.48 -13.58
N ARG A 430 -11.69 -9.21 -13.78
CA ARG A 430 -11.62 -10.40 -14.63
C ARG A 430 -12.53 -11.53 -14.13
N GLU A 431 -12.84 -11.55 -12.84
CA GLU A 431 -13.82 -12.50 -12.28
C GLU A 431 -15.21 -12.30 -12.90
N GLN A 432 -15.68 -11.06 -13.00
CA GLN A 432 -16.99 -10.74 -13.58
C GLN A 432 -17.00 -10.97 -15.09
N LEU A 433 -15.90 -10.66 -15.78
CA LEU A 433 -15.73 -10.99 -17.20
C LEU A 433 -15.81 -12.51 -17.43
N GLY A 434 -15.05 -13.29 -16.66
CA GLY A 434 -15.03 -14.75 -16.78
C GLY A 434 -16.40 -15.37 -16.52
N ALA A 435 -17.09 -14.92 -15.47
CA ALA A 435 -18.45 -15.39 -15.16
C ALA A 435 -19.45 -15.05 -16.27
N ALA A 436 -19.39 -13.83 -16.83
CA ALA A 436 -20.27 -13.43 -17.93
C ALA A 436 -20.00 -14.23 -19.22
N LEU A 437 -18.73 -14.51 -19.53
CA LEU A 437 -18.35 -15.36 -20.66
C LEU A 437 -18.82 -16.81 -20.48
N LEU A 438 -18.72 -17.34 -19.26
CA LEU A 438 -19.18 -18.70 -18.97
C LEU A 438 -20.71 -18.81 -19.10
N ALA A 439 -21.44 -17.86 -18.53
CA ALA A 439 -22.90 -17.79 -18.64
C ALA A 439 -23.36 -17.63 -20.10
N ALA A 440 -22.54 -16.99 -20.93
CA ALA A 440 -22.72 -16.82 -22.36
C ALA A 440 -22.45 -18.09 -23.20
N GLY A 441 -21.95 -19.16 -22.59
CA GLY A 441 -21.51 -20.37 -23.28
C GLY A 441 -20.08 -20.30 -23.85
N ASP A 442 -19.37 -19.18 -23.69
CA ASP A 442 -17.96 -19.04 -24.08
C ASP A 442 -17.03 -19.56 -22.96
N ALA A 443 -17.07 -20.88 -22.76
CA ALA A 443 -16.26 -21.54 -21.75
C ALA A 443 -14.74 -21.36 -21.97
N LYS A 444 -14.30 -21.21 -23.23
CA LYS A 444 -12.89 -20.99 -23.55
C LYS A 444 -12.45 -19.57 -23.19
N GLY A 445 -13.25 -18.55 -23.55
CA GLY A 445 -12.99 -17.17 -23.14
C GLY A 445 -13.03 -17.00 -21.61
N ALA A 446 -13.96 -17.69 -20.93
CA ALA A 446 -14.02 -17.71 -19.47
C ALA A 446 -12.75 -18.31 -18.84
N GLN A 447 -12.29 -19.46 -19.34
CA GLN A 447 -11.01 -20.06 -18.93
C GLN A 447 -9.86 -19.06 -19.07
N ASP A 448 -9.78 -18.35 -20.20
CA ASP A 448 -8.70 -17.40 -20.46
C ASP A 448 -8.76 -16.19 -19.50
N ALA A 449 -9.95 -15.68 -19.20
CA ALA A 449 -10.13 -14.58 -18.25
C ALA A 449 -9.68 -14.97 -16.82
N PHE A 450 -10.10 -16.14 -16.32
CA PHE A 450 -9.70 -16.63 -14.99
C PHE A 450 -8.22 -17.00 -14.92
N THR A 451 -7.64 -17.55 -15.99
CA THR A 451 -6.21 -17.87 -16.04
C THR A 451 -5.35 -16.59 -16.00
N GLN A 452 -5.76 -15.55 -16.74
CA GLN A 452 -5.08 -14.25 -16.70
C GLN A 452 -5.20 -13.58 -15.33
N ASP A 453 -6.33 -13.74 -14.65
CA ASP A 453 -6.44 -13.29 -13.26
C ASP A 453 -5.48 -14.03 -12.34
N LEU A 454 -5.45 -15.37 -12.38
CA LEU A 454 -4.61 -16.19 -11.50
C LEU A 454 -3.10 -15.97 -11.72
N ALA A 455 -2.70 -15.48 -12.89
CA ALA A 455 -1.33 -15.06 -13.14
C ALA A 455 -0.93 -13.79 -12.38
N LYS A 456 -1.90 -12.89 -12.12
CA LYS A 456 -1.69 -11.63 -11.37
C LYS A 456 -2.05 -11.76 -9.89
N ASN A 457 -3.07 -12.56 -9.60
CA ASN A 457 -3.66 -12.81 -8.29
C ASN A 457 -3.63 -14.32 -8.01
N PRO A 458 -2.45 -14.89 -7.70
CA PRO A 458 -2.33 -16.31 -7.41
C PRO A 458 -3.32 -16.72 -6.32
N LYS A 459 -3.85 -17.94 -6.42
CA LYS A 459 -4.76 -18.50 -5.40
C LYS A 459 -6.06 -17.72 -5.18
N ASN A 460 -6.47 -16.82 -6.08
CA ASN A 460 -7.78 -16.18 -5.98
C ASN A 460 -8.91 -17.24 -5.99
N PRO A 461 -9.69 -17.39 -4.91
CA PRO A 461 -10.71 -18.43 -4.79
C PRO A 461 -11.81 -18.32 -5.86
N ARG A 462 -12.27 -17.11 -6.20
CA ARG A 462 -13.34 -16.94 -7.20
C ARG A 462 -12.87 -17.34 -8.59
N SER A 463 -11.64 -16.98 -8.94
CA SER A 463 -11.06 -17.35 -10.23
C SER A 463 -10.69 -18.83 -10.31
N LEU A 464 -10.26 -19.46 -9.22
CA LEU A 464 -10.05 -20.92 -9.18
C LEU A 464 -11.36 -21.68 -9.39
N LEU A 465 -12.46 -21.25 -8.76
CA LEU A 465 -13.77 -21.83 -8.96
C LEU A 465 -14.24 -21.64 -10.41
N GLY A 466 -14.18 -20.40 -10.92
CA GLY A 466 -14.57 -20.09 -12.29
C GLY A 466 -13.73 -20.82 -13.34
N LEU A 467 -12.43 -20.99 -13.09
CA LEU A 467 -11.55 -21.80 -13.94
C LEU A 467 -11.99 -23.26 -13.97
N SER A 468 -12.30 -23.84 -12.79
CA SER A 468 -12.81 -25.21 -12.69
C SER A 468 -14.11 -25.39 -13.49
N GLU A 469 -15.07 -24.47 -13.33
CA GLU A 469 -16.35 -24.53 -14.04
C GLU A 469 -16.18 -24.37 -15.56
N SER A 470 -15.31 -23.45 -15.98
CA SER A 470 -14.98 -23.21 -17.39
C SER A 470 -14.31 -24.40 -18.05
N LEU A 471 -13.43 -25.11 -17.32
CA LEU A 471 -12.76 -26.33 -17.79
C LEU A 471 -13.73 -27.51 -17.87
N ASN A 472 -14.64 -27.64 -16.90
CA ASN A 472 -15.68 -28.66 -16.92
C ASN A 472 -16.64 -28.49 -18.10
N ALA A 473 -17.05 -27.26 -18.41
CA ALA A 473 -17.88 -26.96 -19.58
C ALA A 473 -17.20 -27.31 -20.91
N GLN A 474 -15.86 -27.40 -20.94
CA GLN A 474 -15.08 -27.86 -22.09
C GLN A 474 -14.77 -29.37 -22.08
N GLY A 475 -15.23 -30.12 -21.09
CA GLY A 475 -14.92 -31.55 -20.93
C GLY A 475 -13.51 -31.85 -20.40
N LYS A 476 -12.76 -30.84 -19.93
CA LYS A 476 -11.38 -30.97 -19.42
C LYS A 476 -11.35 -31.36 -17.93
N ARG A 477 -11.92 -32.53 -17.61
CA ARG A 477 -12.23 -32.95 -16.22
C ARG A 477 -11.02 -32.94 -15.27
N GLU A 478 -9.89 -33.51 -15.68
CA GLU A 478 -8.69 -33.57 -14.82
C GLU A 478 -8.18 -32.17 -14.41
N GLN A 479 -8.14 -31.23 -15.38
CA GLN A 479 -7.73 -29.85 -15.12
C GLN A 479 -8.75 -29.12 -14.25
N ALA A 480 -10.04 -29.39 -14.47
CA ALA A 480 -11.12 -28.83 -13.66
C ALA A 480 -11.05 -29.31 -12.20
N ASP A 481 -10.76 -30.60 -11.97
CA ASP A 481 -10.60 -31.19 -10.64
C ASP A 481 -9.37 -30.63 -9.93
N ALA A 482 -8.27 -30.40 -10.65
CA ALA A 482 -7.08 -29.73 -10.11
C ALA A 482 -7.41 -28.29 -9.64
N ALA A 483 -8.08 -27.50 -10.48
CA ALA A 483 -8.53 -26.15 -10.11
C ALA A 483 -9.50 -26.17 -8.93
N ARG A 484 -10.43 -27.14 -8.88
CA ARG A 484 -11.38 -27.29 -7.77
C ARG A 484 -10.67 -27.68 -6.47
N LYS A 485 -9.65 -28.53 -6.53
CA LYS A 485 -8.83 -28.88 -5.37
C LYS A 485 -8.10 -27.66 -4.83
N ALA A 486 -7.48 -26.87 -5.70
CA ALA A 486 -6.83 -25.62 -5.31
C ALA A 486 -7.82 -24.64 -4.68
N PHE A 487 -9.03 -24.48 -5.25
CA PHE A 487 -10.10 -23.67 -4.66
C PHE A 487 -10.43 -24.11 -3.22
N ARG A 488 -10.64 -25.41 -2.99
CA ARG A 488 -10.97 -25.93 -1.66
C ARG A 488 -9.88 -25.65 -0.62
N GLN A 489 -8.61 -25.61 -1.01
CA GLN A 489 -7.49 -25.33 -0.10
C GLN A 489 -7.47 -23.88 0.38
N VAL A 490 -8.00 -22.94 -0.41
CA VAL A 490 -7.93 -21.50 -0.11
C VAL A 490 -9.26 -20.93 0.38
N ALA A 491 -10.36 -21.65 0.17
CA ALA A 491 -11.71 -21.24 0.55
C ALA A 491 -12.14 -21.74 1.94
N GLU A 492 -11.25 -22.35 2.72
CA GLU A 492 -11.58 -22.94 4.05
C GLU A 492 -12.17 -21.93 5.03
N HIS A 493 -11.81 -20.64 4.88
CA HIS A 493 -12.27 -19.56 5.76
C HIS A 493 -13.19 -18.56 5.05
N ALA A 494 -13.74 -18.87 3.86
CA ALA A 494 -14.67 -17.99 3.16
C ALA A 494 -16.08 -18.05 3.79
N ASP A 495 -16.84 -16.95 3.75
CA ASP A 495 -18.20 -16.83 4.29
C ASP A 495 -19.24 -16.22 3.31
#